data_AF-A0AA47MXZ5-F1
#
_entry.id   AF-A0AA47MXZ5-F1
#
_cell.length_a   1.000
_cell.length_b   1.000
_cell.length_c   1.000
_cell.angle_alpha   90.00
_cell.angle_beta   90.00
_cell.angle_gamma   90.00
#
_symmetry.space_group_name_H-M   'P 1'
#
loop_
_entity.id
_entity.type
_entity.pdbx_description
1 polymer ?
#
loop_
_entity_poly.entity_id
_entity_poly.type
_entity_poly.pdbx_seq_one_letter_code
_entity_poly.pdbx_strand_id
1 'polypeptide(L)'
;MAARFLLRRAVPMLRQSRGYAEAVSGAPQMSFTFASPTQVFFNGANVKQVDVPTLTGAFGILPAHVPTLQVLRPGVVTVFSDDGSAAKYFVSSGSVTVNADSSVQLLAEEAFPLDQMDITAAKANLEKAQSEMSAASNEVSRAEVQISIEANEAIVKALE
;
A
#
# COMPACT_ATOMS: atom_id res chain seq x y z
N MET A 1 54.73 -29.89 -58.70
CA MET A 1 53.91 -30.87 -57.95
C MET A 1 54.57 -31.05 -56.58
N ALA A 2 54.04 -30.68 -55.41
CA ALA A 2 52.83 -30.01 -54.96
C ALA A 2 53.15 -29.40 -53.58
N ALA A 3 52.78 -28.14 -53.33
CA ALA A 3 53.04 -27.46 -52.06
C ALA A 3 51.99 -27.88 -51.01
N ARG A 4 52.44 -28.39 -49.85
CA ARG A 4 51.58 -28.73 -48.71
C ARG A 4 51.21 -27.45 -47.95
N PHE A 5 50.00 -26.95 -48.17
CA PHE A 5 49.40 -25.89 -47.36
C PHE A 5 48.90 -26.47 -46.03
N LEU A 6 49.48 -26.01 -44.91
CA LEU A 6 48.98 -26.27 -43.57
C LEU A 6 47.81 -25.32 -43.27
N LEU A 7 46.57 -25.82 -43.32
CA LEU A 7 45.41 -25.08 -42.82
C LEU A 7 45.46 -25.03 -41.28
N ARG A 8 45.82 -23.87 -40.71
CA ARG A 8 45.53 -23.56 -39.31
C ARG A 8 44.03 -23.33 -39.15
N ARG A 9 43.33 -24.23 -38.47
CA ARG A 9 41.96 -24.01 -37.99
C ARG A 9 41.97 -22.91 -36.92
N ALA A 10 41.34 -21.78 -37.21
CA ALA A 10 41.05 -20.76 -36.20
C ALA A 10 39.96 -21.28 -35.26
N VAL A 11 40.25 -21.31 -33.95
CA VAL A 11 39.24 -21.58 -32.92
C VAL A 11 38.46 -20.28 -32.71
N PRO A 12 37.12 -20.27 -32.83
CA PRO A 12 36.35 -19.08 -32.51
C PRO A 12 36.46 -18.84 -31.00
N MET A 13 37.06 -17.71 -30.61
CA MET A 13 36.99 -17.22 -29.23
C MET A 13 35.53 -16.88 -28.94
N LEU A 14 34.88 -17.71 -28.11
CA LEU A 14 33.57 -17.38 -27.56
C LEU A 14 33.74 -16.13 -26.70
N ARG A 15 33.30 -14.98 -27.22
CA ARG A 15 33.25 -13.73 -26.49
C ARG A 15 32.16 -13.88 -25.43
N GLN A 16 32.52 -14.35 -24.23
CA GLN A 16 31.63 -14.32 -23.08
C GLN A 16 31.41 -12.84 -22.70
N SER A 17 30.39 -12.21 -23.29
CA SER A 17 29.86 -10.99 -22.73
C SER A 17 29.21 -11.36 -21.41
N ARG A 18 29.81 -10.92 -20.30
CA ARG A 18 29.12 -10.93 -19.01
C ARG A 18 27.92 -9.98 -19.15
N GLY A 19 26.73 -10.54 -19.30
CA GLY A 19 25.49 -9.78 -19.23
C GLY A 19 25.33 -9.27 -17.81
N TYR A 20 25.49 -7.97 -17.60
CA TYR A 20 25.05 -7.32 -16.38
C TYR A 20 23.54 -7.16 -16.49
N ALA A 21 22.79 -8.02 -15.79
CA ALA A 21 21.33 -8.02 -15.67
C ALA A 21 20.56 -8.05 -17.00
N GLU A 22 19.94 -9.20 -17.29
CA GLU A 22 18.80 -9.23 -18.19
C GLU A 22 17.73 -8.31 -17.58
N ALA A 23 17.45 -7.17 -18.23
CA ALA A 23 16.35 -6.31 -17.80
C ALA A 23 15.08 -7.15 -17.88
N VAL A 24 14.39 -7.32 -16.74
CA VAL A 24 13.08 -7.97 -16.70
C VAL A 24 12.21 -7.25 -17.74
N SER A 25 11.77 -8.00 -18.74
CA SER A 25 10.98 -7.50 -19.87
C SER A 25 9.56 -7.17 -19.39
N GLY A 26 9.40 -5.98 -18.83
CA GLY A 26 8.12 -5.43 -18.36
C GLY A 26 8.35 -4.30 -17.36
N ALA A 27 7.42 -3.35 -17.27
CA ALA A 27 7.39 -2.47 -16.10
C ALA A 27 7.23 -3.35 -14.85
N PRO A 28 7.98 -3.15 -13.77
CA PRO A 28 7.79 -3.92 -12.55
C PRO A 28 6.35 -3.75 -12.07
N GLN A 29 5.66 -4.86 -11.80
CA GLN A 29 4.24 -4.90 -11.42
C GLN A 29 4.11 -5.30 -9.96
N MET A 30 3.08 -4.82 -9.27
CA MET A 30 2.74 -5.26 -7.92
C MET A 30 1.31 -5.80 -7.90
N SER A 31 1.15 -7.00 -7.34
CA SER A 31 -0.17 -7.59 -7.14
C SER A 31 -0.77 -7.03 -5.86
N PHE A 32 -1.82 -6.24 -5.97
CA PHE A 32 -2.46 -5.58 -4.85
C PHE A 32 -3.81 -6.23 -4.52
N THR A 33 -3.96 -6.60 -3.26
CA THR A 33 -5.21 -7.08 -2.67
C THR A 33 -5.60 -6.13 -1.54
N PHE A 34 -6.81 -5.58 -1.62
CA PHE A 34 -7.41 -4.75 -0.60
C PHE A 34 -8.79 -5.26 -0.25
N ALA A 35 -8.98 -5.63 1.01
CA ALA A 35 -10.24 -6.17 1.50
C ALA A 35 -10.55 -5.72 2.92
N SER A 36 -11.84 -5.70 3.24
CA SER A 36 -12.41 -5.72 4.58
C SER A 36 -13.22 -7.00 4.78
N PRO A 37 -13.62 -7.36 6.02
CA PRO A 37 -14.51 -8.49 6.27
C PRO A 37 -15.84 -8.43 5.49
N THR A 38 -16.28 -7.23 5.12
CA THR A 38 -17.55 -7.00 4.43
C THR A 38 -17.40 -6.99 2.90
N GLN A 39 -16.27 -6.51 2.38
CA GLN A 39 -16.09 -6.30 0.94
C GLN A 39 -14.64 -6.45 0.50
N VAL A 40 -14.44 -6.99 -0.70
CA VAL A 40 -13.14 -6.97 -1.40
C VAL A 40 -13.14 -5.84 -2.42
N PHE A 41 -12.21 -4.90 -2.30
CA PHE A 41 -12.07 -3.75 -3.20
C PHE A 41 -11.14 -4.05 -4.37
N PHE A 42 -10.01 -4.70 -4.07
CA PHE A 42 -9.03 -5.15 -5.07
C PHE A 42 -8.64 -6.60 -4.75
N ASN A 43 -8.53 -7.44 -5.79
CA ASN A 43 -8.15 -8.84 -5.65
C ASN A 43 -7.06 -9.18 -6.66
N GLY A 44 -5.81 -9.18 -6.21
CA GLY A 44 -4.65 -9.44 -7.07
C GLY A 44 -4.57 -8.52 -8.30
N ALA A 45 -5.06 -7.29 -8.18
CA ALA A 45 -5.06 -6.32 -9.27
C ALA A 45 -3.66 -5.72 -9.44
N ASN A 46 -3.26 -5.44 -10.67
CA ASN A 46 -2.01 -4.72 -10.90
C ASN A 46 -2.23 -3.23 -10.63
N VAL A 47 -1.41 -2.65 -9.78
CA VAL A 47 -1.50 -1.26 -9.33
C VAL A 47 -0.11 -0.63 -9.42
N LYS A 48 -0.03 0.66 -9.75
CA LYS A 48 1.24 1.36 -9.92
C LYS A 48 1.85 1.81 -8.60
N GLN A 49 1.01 2.30 -7.69
CA GLN A 49 1.42 2.80 -6.38
C GLN A 49 0.25 2.73 -5.40
N VAL A 50 0.55 2.45 -4.12
CA VAL A 50 -0.43 2.51 -3.03
C VAL A 50 0.15 3.32 -1.88
N ASP A 51 -0.53 4.39 -1.49
CA ASP A 51 -0.16 5.19 -0.33
C ASP A 51 -0.99 4.77 0.88
N VAL A 52 -0.31 4.39 1.96
CA VAL A 52 -0.92 3.85 3.17
C VAL A 52 -0.60 4.68 4.42
N PRO A 53 -1.61 4.97 5.27
CA PRO A 53 -1.41 5.53 6.59
C PRO A 53 -1.11 4.41 7.60
N THR A 54 0.02 4.50 8.29
CA THR A 54 0.39 3.57 9.36
C THR A 54 0.68 4.30 10.66
N LEU A 55 0.83 3.53 11.75
CA LEU A 55 1.14 4.10 13.07
C LEU A 55 2.47 4.87 13.09
N THR A 56 3.44 4.48 12.26
CA THR A 56 4.77 5.10 12.20
C THR A 56 4.82 6.30 11.23
N GLY A 57 3.79 6.50 10.41
CA GLY A 57 3.71 7.57 9.41
C GLY A 57 2.91 7.14 8.19
N ALA A 58 2.91 7.93 7.13
CA ALA A 58 2.36 7.52 5.84
C ALA A 58 3.51 7.23 4.86
N PHE A 59 3.38 6.18 4.06
CA PHE A 59 4.35 5.87 3.02
C PHE A 59 3.69 5.28 1.78
N GLY A 60 4.36 5.46 0.64
CA GLY A 60 3.96 4.92 -0.65
C GLY A 60 4.68 3.61 -0.96
N ILE A 61 3.92 2.63 -1.43
CA ILE A 61 4.40 1.32 -1.86
C ILE A 61 4.38 1.31 -3.39
N LEU A 62 5.54 1.06 -3.99
CA LEU A 62 5.72 0.87 -5.42
C LEU A 62 6.19 -0.57 -5.70
N PRO A 63 6.17 -1.02 -6.96
CA PRO A 63 6.78 -2.30 -7.34
C PRO A 63 8.21 -2.44 -6.85
N ALA A 64 8.59 -3.65 -6.41
CA ALA A 64 9.89 -3.96 -5.80
C ALA A 64 10.22 -3.21 -4.49
N HIS A 65 9.22 -2.86 -3.68
CA HIS A 65 9.40 -2.35 -2.33
C HIS A 65 9.98 -3.41 -1.37
N VAL A 66 10.68 -2.97 -0.33
CA VAL A 66 11.23 -3.86 0.70
C VAL A 66 10.10 -4.57 1.45
N PRO A 67 10.20 -5.89 1.71
CA PRO A 67 9.19 -6.62 2.47
C PRO A 67 8.96 -5.99 3.85
N THR A 68 7.71 -5.73 4.18
CA THR A 68 7.32 -4.90 5.32
C THR A 68 5.99 -5.38 5.89
N LEU A 69 5.86 -5.36 7.22
CA LEU A 69 4.62 -5.60 7.95
C LEU A 69 4.34 -4.39 8.84
N GLN A 70 3.17 -3.77 8.69
CA GLN A 70 2.76 -2.64 9.53
C GLN A 70 1.27 -2.68 9.86
N VAL A 71 0.91 -1.99 10.94
CA VAL A 71 -0.48 -1.76 11.36
C VAL A 71 -0.94 -0.41 10.83
N LEU A 72 -2.17 -0.37 10.31
CA LEU A 72 -2.78 0.82 9.74
C LEU A 72 -3.28 1.75 10.86
N ARG A 73 -3.24 3.05 10.56
CA ARG A 73 -3.83 4.11 11.38
C ARG A 73 -5.10 4.65 10.69
N PRO A 74 -6.11 5.15 11.41
CA PRO A 74 -7.25 5.82 10.79
C PRO A 74 -6.80 6.88 9.79
N GLY A 75 -7.24 6.77 8.54
CA GLY A 75 -6.80 7.68 7.49
C GLY A 75 -7.17 7.25 6.07
N VAL A 76 -6.67 8.01 5.09
CA VAL A 76 -6.97 7.78 3.68
C VAL A 76 -5.88 6.94 3.02
N VAL A 77 -6.29 5.82 2.44
CA VAL A 77 -5.50 5.03 1.49
C VAL A 77 -5.76 5.54 0.09
N THR A 78 -4.69 5.80 -0.67
CA THR A 78 -4.80 6.19 -2.08
C THR A 78 -4.19 5.12 -2.97
N VAL A 79 -4.99 4.60 -3.90
CA VAL A 79 -4.59 3.57 -4.86
C VAL A 79 -4.45 4.21 -6.22
N PHE A 80 -3.25 4.15 -6.81
CA PHE A 80 -2.96 4.66 -8.14
C PHE A 80 -2.90 3.53 -9.15
N SER A 81 -3.89 3.49 -10.03
CA SER A 81 -3.97 2.51 -11.12
C SER A 81 -2.98 2.84 -12.25
N ASP A 82 -2.74 1.87 -13.14
CA ASP A 82 -1.81 2.02 -14.29
C ASP A 82 -2.24 3.12 -15.27
N ASP A 83 -3.54 3.42 -15.34
CA ASP A 83 -4.12 4.49 -16.16
C ASP A 83 -3.92 5.90 -15.57
N GLY A 84 -3.32 6.00 -14.38
CA GLY A 84 -3.11 7.24 -13.65
C GLY A 84 -4.33 7.71 -12.84
N SER A 85 -5.42 6.93 -12.81
CA SER A 85 -6.54 7.21 -11.91
C SER A 85 -6.15 6.95 -10.45
N ALA A 86 -6.69 7.77 -9.54
CA ALA A 86 -6.46 7.66 -8.11
C ALA A 86 -7.79 7.39 -7.40
N ALA A 87 -7.92 6.21 -6.79
CA ALA A 87 -9.06 5.86 -5.94
C ALA A 87 -8.69 6.08 -4.47
N LYS A 88 -9.56 6.77 -3.73
CA LYS A 88 -9.33 7.09 -2.31
C LYS A 88 -10.34 6.36 -1.43
N TYR A 89 -9.83 5.74 -0.37
CA TYR A 89 -10.62 5.02 0.60
C TYR A 89 -10.23 5.47 2.00
N PHE A 90 -11.21 5.75 2.85
CA PHE A 90 -10.96 5.87 4.28
C PHE A 90 -10.86 4.48 4.89
N VAL A 91 -9.87 4.25 5.75
CA VAL A 91 -9.67 3.01 6.48
C VAL A 91 -9.60 3.32 7.96
N SER A 92 -10.28 2.51 8.79
CA SER A 92 -10.28 2.65 10.25
C SER A 92 -8.99 2.10 10.88
N SER A 93 -8.77 0.80 10.74
CA SER A 93 -7.66 0.04 11.29
C SER A 93 -7.35 -1.12 10.35
N GLY A 94 -6.27 -1.85 10.61
CA GLY A 94 -5.94 -3.05 9.85
C GLY A 94 -4.45 -3.31 9.78
N SER A 95 -4.04 -4.06 8.76
CA SER A 95 -2.65 -4.37 8.49
C SER A 95 -2.30 -4.23 7.02
N VAL A 96 -1.02 -3.94 6.77
CA VAL A 96 -0.43 -3.97 5.43
C VAL A 96 0.76 -4.91 5.44
N THR A 97 0.78 -5.83 4.48
CA THR A 97 1.84 -6.78 4.25
C THR A 97 2.39 -6.61 2.85
N VAL A 98 3.68 -6.36 2.75
CA VAL A 98 4.44 -6.35 1.50
C VAL A 98 5.38 -7.55 1.52
N ASN A 99 5.24 -8.43 0.54
CA ASN A 99 6.04 -9.64 0.41
C ASN A 99 7.21 -9.45 -0.56
N ALA A 100 8.17 -10.37 -0.54
CA ALA A 100 9.36 -10.34 -1.41
C ALA A 100 9.04 -10.55 -2.90
N ASP A 101 7.89 -11.14 -3.21
CA ASP A 101 7.38 -11.33 -4.56
C ASP A 101 6.63 -10.10 -5.11
N SER A 102 6.70 -8.96 -4.43
CA SER A 102 5.93 -7.74 -4.74
C SER A 102 4.41 -7.89 -4.64
N SER A 103 3.91 -8.94 -3.97
CA SER A 103 2.51 -8.98 -3.55
C SER A 103 2.28 -8.11 -2.32
N VAL A 104 1.19 -7.33 -2.35
CA VAL A 104 0.81 -6.39 -1.31
C VAL A 104 -0.62 -6.69 -0.88
N GLN A 105 -0.80 -6.93 0.42
CA GLN A 105 -2.08 -7.20 1.03
C GLN A 105 -2.40 -6.11 2.04
N LEU A 106 -3.47 -5.37 1.79
CA LEU A 106 -4.02 -4.39 2.70
C LEU A 106 -5.35 -4.94 3.24
N LEU A 107 -5.36 -5.29 4.51
CA LEU A 107 -6.54 -5.86 5.16
C LEU A 107 -7.02 -4.86 6.20
N ALA A 108 -8.12 -4.19 5.88
CA ALA A 108 -8.75 -3.21 6.75
C ALA A 108 -9.88 -3.84 7.57
N GLU A 109 -10.12 -3.36 8.78
CA GLU A 109 -11.31 -3.77 9.54
C GLU A 109 -12.57 -3.11 8.99
N GLU A 110 -12.53 -1.79 8.78
CA GLU A 110 -13.55 -1.06 8.02
C GLU A 110 -12.88 -0.19 6.97
N ALA A 111 -13.52 -0.13 5.80
CA ALA A 111 -13.06 0.66 4.68
C ALA A 111 -14.24 1.19 3.88
N PHE A 112 -14.22 2.48 3.57
CA PHE A 112 -15.27 3.14 2.80
C PHE A 112 -14.69 4.09 1.75
N PRO A 113 -15.28 4.15 0.55
CA PRO A 113 -15.04 5.24 -0.39
C PRO A 113 -15.40 6.60 0.22
N LEU A 114 -14.65 7.66 -0.12
CA LEU A 114 -14.87 8.99 0.47
C LEU A 114 -16.25 9.59 0.12
N ASP A 115 -16.83 9.21 -1.01
CA ASP A 115 -18.16 9.64 -1.47
C ASP A 115 -19.32 9.06 -0.64
N GLN A 116 -19.06 8.03 0.17
CA GLN A 116 -20.07 7.40 1.02
C GLN A 116 -20.07 7.94 2.46
N MET A 117 -19.21 8.90 2.77
CA MET A 117 -19.07 9.45 4.11
C MET A 117 -19.75 10.82 4.26
N ASP A 118 -20.39 11.05 5.40
CA ASP A 118 -21.01 12.34 5.74
C ASP A 118 -20.15 13.12 6.74
N ILE A 119 -19.70 14.30 6.31
CA ILE A 119 -18.91 15.22 7.13
C ILE A 119 -19.70 15.77 8.33
N THR A 120 -21.01 15.94 8.19
CA THR A 120 -21.86 16.52 9.27
C THR A 120 -21.96 15.53 10.42
N ALA A 121 -22.24 14.26 10.12
CA ALA A 121 -22.21 13.18 11.09
C ALA A 121 -20.82 13.03 11.74
N ALA A 122 -19.73 13.10 10.95
CA ALA A 122 -18.38 12.99 11.47
C ALA A 122 -18.04 14.12 12.48
N LYS A 123 -18.43 15.36 12.19
CA LYS A 123 -18.23 16.50 13.11
C LYS A 123 -19.05 16.36 14.39
N ALA A 124 -20.30 15.93 14.29
CA ALA A 124 -21.14 15.67 15.47
C ALA A 124 -20.56 14.55 16.35
N ASN A 125 -20.02 13.49 15.75
CA ASN A 125 -19.37 12.41 16.48
C ASN A 125 -18.08 12.86 17.17
N LEU A 126 -17.29 13.73 16.51
CA LEU A 126 -16.09 14.33 17.09
C LEU A 126 -16.44 15.16 18.34
N GLU A 127 -17.41 16.06 18.25
CA GLU A 127 -17.85 16.88 19.39
C GLU A 127 -18.35 16.04 20.56
N LYS A 128 -19.09 14.96 20.26
CA LYS A 128 -19.54 14.00 21.27
C LYS A 128 -18.36 13.31 21.95
N ALA A 129 -17.40 12.78 21.18
CA ALA A 129 -16.22 12.11 21.72
C ALA A 129 -15.36 13.06 22.59
N GLN A 130 -15.21 14.32 22.17
CA GLN A 130 -14.52 15.34 22.97
C GLN A 130 -15.23 15.66 24.29
N SER A 131 -16.56 15.66 24.28
CA SER A 131 -17.36 15.86 25.50
C SER A 131 -17.20 14.68 26.47
N GLU A 132 -17.15 13.45 25.94
CA GLU A 132 -16.95 12.22 26.74
C GLU A 132 -15.56 12.15 27.38
N MET A 133 -14.54 12.75 26.77
CA MET A 133 -13.17 12.77 27.32
C MET A 133 -13.13 13.41 28.72
N SER A 134 -13.96 14.44 28.95
CA SER A 134 -14.04 15.12 30.24
C SER A 134 -14.77 14.29 31.30
N ALA A 135 -15.57 13.31 30.89
CA ALA A 135 -16.35 12.43 31.77
C ALA A 135 -15.63 11.11 32.09
N ALA A 136 -14.59 10.75 31.33
CA ALA A 136 -13.85 9.50 31.48
C ALA A 136 -12.99 9.51 32.76
N SER A 137 -13.35 8.65 33.71
CA SER A 137 -12.70 8.57 35.03
C SER A 137 -11.52 7.59 35.10
N ASN A 138 -11.57 6.51 34.32
CA ASN A 138 -10.58 5.44 34.32
C ASN A 138 -9.58 5.61 33.16
N GLU A 139 -8.35 5.12 33.33
CA GLU A 139 -7.32 5.18 32.29
C GLU A 139 -7.73 4.47 31.00
N VAL A 140 -8.34 3.28 31.11
CA VAL A 140 -8.84 2.52 29.95
C VAL A 140 -9.90 3.32 29.19
N SER A 141 -10.88 3.88 29.90
CA SER A 141 -11.93 4.70 29.28
C SER A 141 -11.37 5.96 28.61
N ARG A 142 -10.37 6.61 29.23
CA ARG A 142 -9.69 7.75 28.60
C ARG A 142 -8.96 7.34 27.31
N ALA A 143 -8.33 6.17 27.28
CA ALA A 143 -7.66 5.67 26.08
C ALA A 143 -8.65 5.34 24.96
N GLU A 144 -9.79 4.71 25.27
CA GLU A 144 -10.86 4.42 24.29
C GLU A 144 -11.44 5.70 23.68
N VAL A 145 -11.71 6.70 24.52
CA VAL A 145 -12.21 8.00 24.04
C VAL A 145 -11.12 8.71 23.21
N GLN A 146 -9.85 8.64 23.60
CA GLN A 146 -8.75 9.20 22.82
C GLN A 146 -8.66 8.58 21.42
N ILE A 147 -8.76 7.25 21.31
CA ILE A 147 -8.78 6.54 20.03
C ILE A 147 -10.00 6.99 19.19
N SER A 148 -11.15 7.16 19.83
CA SER A 148 -12.38 7.63 19.17
C SER A 148 -12.25 9.05 18.65
N ILE A 149 -11.63 9.96 19.42
CA ILE A 149 -11.33 11.32 18.96
C ILE A 149 -10.39 11.28 17.77
N GLU A 150 -9.28 10.53 17.87
CA GLU A 150 -8.29 10.41 16.80
C GLU A 150 -8.91 9.88 15.49
N ALA A 151 -9.78 8.88 15.57
CA ALA A 151 -10.47 8.33 14.41
C ALA A 151 -11.42 9.37 13.77
N ASN A 152 -12.24 10.06 14.58
CA ASN A 152 -13.18 11.06 14.06
C ASN A 152 -12.45 12.29 13.49
N GLU A 153 -11.37 12.73 14.12
CA GLU A 153 -10.51 13.80 13.58
C GLU A 153 -9.92 13.40 12.22
N ALA A 154 -9.47 12.15 12.07
CA ALA A 154 -8.98 11.64 10.79
C ALA A 154 -10.08 11.61 9.71
N ILE A 155 -11.31 11.24 10.07
CA ILE A 155 -12.46 11.27 9.15
C ILE A 155 -12.76 12.71 8.71
N VAL A 156 -12.87 13.65 9.65
CA VAL A 156 -13.15 15.05 9.33
C VAL A 156 -12.07 15.61 8.41
N LYS A 157 -10.79 15.36 8.72
CA LYS A 157 -9.66 15.78 7.88
C LYS A 157 -9.65 15.13 6.49
N ALA A 158 -10.21 13.93 6.34
CA ALA A 158 -10.30 13.25 5.06
C ALA A 158 -11.39 13.84 4.15
N LEU A 159 -12.41 14.47 4.72
CA LEU A 159 -13.59 14.97 4.02
C LEU A 159 -13.58 16.49 3.79
N GLU A 160 -12.72 17.24 4.48
CA GLU A 160 -12.44 18.66 4.24
C GLU A 160 -11.49 18.90 3.05
#